data_AF-A0ABD5TR85-F1
#
_entry.id   AF-A0ABD5TR85-F1
#
_cell.length_a   1.000
_cell.length_b   1.000
_cell.length_c   1.000
_cell.angle_alpha   90.00
_cell.angle_beta   90.00
_cell.angle_gamma   90.00
#
_symmetry.space_group_name_H-M   'P 1'
#
loop_
_entity.id
_entity.type
_entity.pdbx_description
1 polymer ?
#
loop_
_entity_poly.entity_id
_entity_poly.type
_entity_poly.pdbx_seq_one_letter_code
_entity_poly.pdbx_strand_id
1 'polypeptide(L)'
;MTAGIDNIRFLATSAHRVGVLETLRDGPTDRRELCEATGASSPTVGRVLAAFDERKWLVRDGPTYGLTPLGEYVADRFLALRDAMEIEGMLRDVWQWLPVEMPGFSVDLFADAVVSYPGPGYPYEPVERLSRLIASTSSLRGFDNIVYKSSNLETACGAALEGMTFEYVFTPEALEGVFAWNPDRIVEVTACENATVLVHDHLPDGDRCGLGIVDDRAGICCHDAGTGALVAVIDTDAPEARDWAISVFERVRAEATPVDPTAFESRAPS
;
A
#
# COMPACT_ATOMS: atom_id res chain seq x y z
N MET A 1 -6.69 -30.96 21.96
CA MET A 1 -5.98 -30.30 20.85
C MET A 1 -6.57 -28.92 20.50
N THR A 2 -7.42 -28.32 21.33
CA THR A 2 -8.07 -27.02 21.05
C THR A 2 -7.51 -25.85 21.84
N ALA A 3 -6.59 -26.07 22.78
CA ALA A 3 -6.13 -25.05 23.74
C ALA A 3 -5.64 -23.75 23.07
N GLY A 4 -4.93 -23.85 21.93
CA GLY A 4 -4.53 -22.66 21.16
C GLY A 4 -5.73 -21.87 20.62
N ILE A 5 -6.68 -22.55 19.98
CA ILE A 5 -7.93 -21.95 19.48
C ILE A 5 -8.76 -21.38 20.63
N ASP A 6 -8.79 -22.04 21.78
CA ASP A 6 -9.55 -21.59 22.94
C ASP A 6 -8.95 -20.32 23.55
N ASN A 7 -7.62 -20.18 23.56
CA ASN A 7 -6.95 -18.94 23.97
C ASN A 7 -7.17 -17.79 22.98
N ILE A 8 -7.11 -18.07 21.68
CA ILE A 8 -7.45 -17.09 20.64
C ILE A 8 -8.90 -16.64 20.80
N ARG A 9 -9.84 -17.58 20.93
CA ARG A 9 -11.27 -17.27 21.15
C ARG A 9 -11.48 -16.47 22.43
N PHE A 10 -10.76 -16.82 23.50
CA PHE A 10 -10.84 -16.07 24.75
C PHE A 10 -10.45 -14.60 24.56
N LEU A 11 -9.37 -14.29 23.84
CA LEU A 11 -9.00 -12.89 23.57
C LEU A 11 -9.97 -12.24 22.57
N ALA A 12 -10.20 -12.87 21.42
CA ALA A 12 -10.96 -12.32 20.29
C ALA A 12 -12.45 -12.06 20.59
N THR A 13 -13.04 -12.71 21.59
CA THR A 13 -14.47 -12.53 21.94
C THR A 13 -14.75 -11.28 22.78
N SER A 14 -13.75 -10.46 23.11
CA SER A 14 -13.97 -9.25 23.90
C SER A 14 -12.96 -8.16 23.57
N ALA A 15 -13.45 -7.05 22.99
CA ALA A 15 -12.65 -5.85 22.73
C ALA A 15 -11.95 -5.32 24.00
N HIS A 16 -12.59 -5.42 25.17
CA HIS A 16 -11.95 -5.03 26.44
C HIS A 16 -10.77 -5.93 26.83
N ARG A 17 -10.77 -7.23 26.49
CA ARG A 17 -9.61 -8.10 26.75
C ARG A 17 -8.44 -7.71 25.86
N VAL A 18 -8.72 -7.45 24.59
CA VAL A 18 -7.72 -6.98 23.61
C VAL A 18 -7.14 -5.64 24.06
N GLY A 19 -7.99 -4.65 24.38
CA GLY A 19 -7.52 -3.34 24.83
C GLY A 19 -6.72 -3.38 26.15
N VAL A 20 -7.10 -4.22 27.12
CA VAL A 20 -6.28 -4.41 28.34
C VAL A 20 -4.94 -5.07 28.00
N LEU A 21 -4.92 -6.08 27.12
CA LEU A 21 -3.69 -6.76 26.71
C LEU A 21 -2.72 -5.81 26.00
N GLU A 22 -3.23 -4.95 25.13
CA GLU A 22 -2.48 -3.89 24.44
C GLU A 22 -1.94 -2.85 25.40
N THR A 23 -2.80 -2.30 26.27
CA THR A 23 -2.36 -1.27 27.23
C THR A 23 -1.23 -1.81 28.12
N LEU A 24 -1.35 -3.07 28.57
CA LEU A 24 -0.32 -3.72 29.38
C LEU A 24 0.93 -4.14 28.58
N ARG A 25 0.84 -4.23 27.25
CA ARG A 25 1.98 -4.48 26.37
C ARG A 25 2.87 -3.25 26.25
N ASP A 26 2.29 -2.07 26.31
CA ASP A 26 2.99 -0.78 26.27
C ASP A 26 3.65 -0.43 27.62
N GLY A 27 3.18 -1.03 28.71
CA GLY A 27 3.86 -1.00 30.01
C GLY A 27 2.94 -1.30 31.19
N PRO A 28 3.49 -1.36 32.42
CA PRO A 28 2.67 -1.54 33.61
C PRO A 28 1.67 -0.39 33.80
N THR A 29 0.40 -0.72 34.06
CA THR A 29 -0.70 0.26 34.10
C THR A 29 -1.59 0.02 35.32
N ASP A 30 -2.12 1.09 35.92
CA ASP A 30 -3.06 0.95 37.03
C ASP A 30 -4.50 0.64 36.55
N ARG A 31 -5.37 0.24 37.48
CA ARG A 31 -6.76 -0.14 37.11
C ARG A 31 -7.58 1.02 36.55
N ARG A 32 -7.36 2.25 37.04
CA ARG A 32 -8.12 3.44 36.59
C ARG A 32 -7.74 3.76 35.16
N GLU A 33 -6.44 3.78 34.86
CA GLU A 33 -5.91 4.00 33.51
C GLU A 33 -6.40 2.93 32.54
N LEU A 34 -6.45 1.65 32.95
CA LEU A 34 -7.06 0.59 32.13
C LEU A 34 -8.55 0.81 31.85
N CYS A 35 -9.31 1.38 32.79
CA CYS A 35 -10.71 1.74 32.53
C CYS A 35 -10.82 2.89 31.53
N GLU A 36 -9.94 3.88 31.64
CA GLU A 36 -9.88 5.04 30.74
C GLU A 36 -9.50 4.59 29.31
N ALA A 37 -8.45 3.80 29.16
CA ALA A 37 -7.97 3.31 27.86
C ALA A 37 -9.00 2.41 27.15
N THR A 38 -9.74 1.59 27.88
CA THR A 38 -10.66 0.59 27.29
C THR A 38 -12.13 1.00 27.29
N GLY A 39 -12.48 2.12 27.93
CA GLY A 39 -13.87 2.55 28.17
C GLY A 39 -14.69 1.58 29.04
N ALA A 40 -14.06 0.56 29.63
CA ALA A 40 -14.73 -0.46 30.41
C ALA A 40 -14.98 -0.02 31.85
N SER A 41 -16.04 -0.54 32.47
CA SER A 41 -16.27 -0.34 33.90
C SER A 41 -15.22 -1.07 34.75
N SER A 42 -14.92 -0.53 35.94
CA SER A 42 -13.96 -1.13 36.88
C SER A 42 -14.24 -2.61 37.21
N PRO A 43 -15.50 -3.07 37.40
CA PRO A 43 -15.79 -4.51 37.55
C PRO A 43 -15.47 -5.34 36.30
N THR A 44 -15.58 -4.77 35.10
CA THR A 44 -15.22 -5.45 33.84
C THR A 44 -13.71 -5.60 33.71
N VAL A 45 -12.96 -4.52 33.93
CA VAL A 45 -11.48 -4.57 33.96
C VAL A 45 -11.00 -5.55 35.04
N GLY A 46 -11.59 -5.53 36.23
CA GLY A 46 -11.28 -6.48 37.29
C GLY A 46 -11.45 -7.95 36.88
N ARG A 47 -12.52 -8.27 36.12
CA ARG A 47 -12.73 -9.63 35.58
C ARG A 47 -11.70 -10.01 34.51
N VAL A 48 -11.30 -9.06 33.66
CA VAL A 48 -10.24 -9.28 32.67
C VAL A 48 -8.91 -9.59 33.35
N LEU A 49 -8.51 -8.74 34.31
CA LEU A 49 -7.27 -8.90 35.08
C LEU A 49 -7.22 -10.25 35.81
N ALA A 50 -8.33 -10.65 36.46
CA ALA A 50 -8.42 -11.96 37.11
C ALA A 50 -8.26 -13.11 36.11
N ALA A 51 -8.90 -13.03 34.94
CA ALA A 51 -8.79 -14.05 33.91
C ALA A 51 -7.37 -14.14 33.29
N PHE A 52 -6.64 -13.04 33.24
CA PHE A 52 -5.23 -13.03 32.79
C PHE A 52 -4.29 -13.59 33.86
N ASP A 53 -4.53 -13.30 35.14
CA ASP A 53 -3.79 -13.87 36.27
C ASP A 53 -3.98 -15.40 36.39
N GLU A 54 -5.21 -15.89 36.21
CA GLU A 54 -5.52 -17.32 36.12
C GLU A 54 -4.69 -18.03 35.03
N ARG A 55 -4.42 -17.33 33.92
CA ARG A 55 -3.63 -17.81 32.77
C ARG A 55 -2.13 -17.58 32.91
N LYS A 56 -1.68 -16.99 34.02
CA LYS A 56 -0.28 -16.63 34.26
C LYS A 56 0.27 -15.62 33.25
N TRP A 57 -0.59 -14.80 32.66
CA TRP A 57 -0.17 -13.75 31.73
C TRP A 57 0.15 -12.45 32.43
N LEU A 58 -0.32 -12.29 33.66
CA LEU A 58 -0.27 -11.03 34.38
C LEU A 58 0.45 -11.18 35.72
N VAL A 59 1.15 -10.12 36.11
CA VAL A 59 1.71 -9.92 37.45
C VAL A 59 1.19 -8.60 38.00
N ARG A 60 0.94 -8.57 39.31
CA ARG A 60 0.54 -7.35 40.01
C ARG A 60 1.68 -6.87 40.90
N ASP A 61 2.02 -5.59 40.75
CA ASP A 61 2.95 -4.90 41.65
C ASP A 61 2.27 -3.65 42.25
N GLY A 62 1.90 -3.75 43.53
CA GLY A 62 1.15 -2.72 44.24
C GLY A 62 -0.18 -2.33 43.54
N PRO A 63 -0.33 -1.08 43.08
CA PRO A 63 -1.52 -0.62 42.36
C PRO A 63 -1.50 -0.97 40.86
N THR A 64 -0.34 -1.35 40.31
CA THR A 64 -0.14 -1.56 38.87
C THR A 64 -0.22 -3.03 38.49
N TYR A 65 -0.54 -3.25 37.23
CA TYR A 65 -0.58 -4.55 36.58
C TYR A 65 0.41 -4.52 35.42
N GLY A 66 1.12 -5.60 35.19
CA GLY A 66 2.00 -5.76 34.04
C GLY A 66 1.88 -7.16 33.44
N LEU A 67 2.34 -7.33 32.21
CA LEU A 67 2.48 -8.65 31.62
C LEU A 67 3.68 -9.38 32.26
N THR A 68 3.53 -10.70 32.42
CA THR A 68 4.68 -11.59 32.63
C THR A 68 5.36 -11.86 31.29
N PRO A 69 6.56 -12.47 31.24
CA PRO A 69 7.16 -12.89 29.97
C PRO A 69 6.26 -13.81 29.12
N LEU A 70 5.42 -14.64 29.76
CA LEU A 70 4.43 -15.45 29.07
C LEU A 70 3.29 -14.59 28.51
N GLY A 71 2.85 -13.58 29.26
CA GLY A 71 1.85 -12.62 28.82
C GLY A 71 2.32 -11.76 27.65
N GLU A 72 3.57 -11.30 27.69
CA GLU A 72 4.21 -10.56 26.59
C GLU A 72 4.25 -11.41 25.32
N TYR A 73 4.69 -12.67 25.42
CA TYR A 73 4.65 -13.61 24.30
C TYR A 73 3.24 -13.77 23.71
N VAL A 74 2.22 -13.89 24.56
CA VAL A 74 0.83 -14.00 24.09
C VAL A 74 0.34 -12.71 23.45
N ALA A 75 0.65 -11.55 24.04
CA ALA A 75 0.32 -10.25 23.49
C ALA A 75 0.94 -10.08 22.09
N ASP A 76 2.25 -10.27 21.96
CA ASP A 76 2.95 -10.15 20.67
C ASP A 76 2.33 -11.03 19.58
N ARG A 77 2.06 -12.30 19.90
CA ARG A 77 1.50 -13.26 18.93
C ARG A 77 0.05 -12.96 18.57
N PHE A 78 -0.75 -12.51 19.53
CA PHE A 78 -2.16 -12.20 19.29
C PHE A 78 -2.34 -10.89 18.53
N LEU A 79 -1.58 -9.85 18.88
CA LEU A 79 -1.63 -8.55 18.21
C LEU A 79 -1.12 -8.67 16.77
N ALA A 80 0.00 -9.36 16.54
CA ALA A 80 0.45 -9.64 15.17
C ALA A 80 -0.59 -10.43 14.34
N LEU A 81 -1.33 -11.36 14.97
CA LEU A 81 -2.43 -12.06 14.29
C LEU A 81 -3.59 -11.10 13.97
N ARG A 82 -3.98 -10.22 14.89
CA ARG A 82 -5.01 -9.21 14.66
C ARG A 82 -4.60 -8.32 13.50
N ASP A 83 -3.39 -7.75 13.54
CA ASP A 83 -2.87 -6.82 12.53
C ASP A 83 -2.87 -7.49 11.15
N ALA A 84 -2.42 -8.75 11.05
CA ALA A 84 -2.49 -9.51 9.81
C ALA A 84 -3.92 -9.69 9.26
N MET A 85 -4.92 -9.83 10.13
CA MET A 85 -6.33 -9.91 9.71
C MET A 85 -6.91 -8.54 9.32
N GLU A 86 -6.40 -7.44 9.87
CA GLU A 86 -6.76 -6.09 9.45
C GLU A 86 -6.19 -5.78 8.06
N ILE A 87 -4.92 -6.11 7.81
CA ILE A 87 -4.28 -6.01 6.50
C ILE A 87 -5.03 -6.87 5.47
N GLU A 88 -5.35 -8.12 5.83
CA GLU A 88 -6.16 -9.00 4.98
C GLU A 88 -7.51 -8.36 4.65
N GLY A 89 -8.23 -7.84 5.64
CA GLY A 89 -9.53 -7.20 5.42
C GLY A 89 -9.45 -5.99 4.49
N MET A 90 -8.40 -5.19 4.61
CA MET A 90 -8.13 -4.03 3.76
C MET A 90 -7.78 -4.41 2.32
N LEU A 91 -6.98 -5.48 2.14
CA LEU A 91 -6.49 -5.89 0.81
C LEU A 91 -7.36 -6.96 0.13
N ARG A 92 -8.36 -7.53 0.83
CA ARG A 92 -9.17 -8.68 0.38
C ARG A 92 -9.69 -8.53 -1.04
N ASP A 93 -10.31 -7.40 -1.34
CA ASP A 93 -10.98 -7.18 -2.62
C ASP A 93 -9.98 -6.87 -3.74
N VAL A 94 -8.77 -6.47 -3.39
CA VAL A 94 -7.68 -6.13 -4.33
C VAL A 94 -6.58 -7.18 -4.43
N TRP A 95 -6.69 -8.27 -3.67
CA TRP A 95 -5.64 -9.27 -3.49
C TRP A 95 -5.13 -9.87 -4.81
N GLN A 96 -6.03 -10.06 -5.77
CA GLN A 96 -5.72 -10.64 -7.08
C GLN A 96 -4.79 -9.78 -7.96
N TRP A 97 -4.67 -8.48 -7.66
CA TRP A 97 -3.84 -7.55 -8.42
C TRP A 97 -2.52 -7.19 -7.72
N LEU A 98 -2.28 -7.73 -6.52
CA LEU A 98 -1.04 -7.46 -5.80
C LEU A 98 0.18 -8.05 -6.54
N PRO A 99 1.34 -7.37 -6.47
CA PRO A 99 2.54 -7.73 -7.22
C PRO A 99 3.31 -8.90 -6.59
N VAL A 100 2.72 -10.10 -6.63
CA VAL A 100 3.27 -11.29 -5.97
C VAL A 100 4.51 -11.86 -6.67
N GLU A 101 4.80 -11.46 -7.92
CA GLU A 101 5.99 -11.88 -8.67
C GLU A 101 7.15 -10.88 -8.53
N MET A 102 6.88 -9.63 -8.11
CA MET A 102 7.91 -8.63 -7.85
C MET A 102 8.83 -9.04 -6.68
N PRO A 103 10.16 -9.13 -6.89
CA PRO A 103 11.07 -9.58 -5.85
C PRO A 103 11.03 -8.69 -4.59
N GLY A 104 10.88 -9.32 -3.43
CA GLY A 104 10.86 -8.66 -2.13
C GLY A 104 9.49 -8.10 -1.72
N PHE A 105 8.44 -8.30 -2.52
CA PHE A 105 7.09 -7.91 -2.13
C PHE A 105 6.59 -8.73 -0.92
N SER A 106 6.00 -8.05 0.06
CA SER A 106 5.18 -8.63 1.12
C SER A 106 3.97 -7.72 1.34
N VAL A 107 2.84 -8.31 1.71
CA VAL A 107 1.63 -7.54 2.07
C VAL A 107 1.84 -6.64 3.29
N ASP A 108 2.79 -6.99 4.15
CA ASP A 108 3.17 -6.18 5.31
C ASP A 108 3.76 -4.82 4.91
N LEU A 109 4.33 -4.69 3.70
CA LEU A 109 4.80 -3.40 3.19
C LEU A 109 3.65 -2.40 3.02
N PHE A 110 2.43 -2.90 2.84
CA PHE A 110 1.23 -2.11 2.61
C PHE A 110 0.28 -2.15 3.82
N ALA A 111 0.81 -2.39 5.03
CA ALA A 111 0.00 -2.47 6.24
C ALA A 111 -0.82 -1.20 6.54
N ASP A 112 -0.25 -0.04 6.24
CA ASP A 112 -0.89 1.28 6.39
C ASP A 112 -1.32 1.88 5.04
N ALA A 113 -1.62 1.03 4.05
CA ALA A 113 -1.97 1.51 2.72
C ALA A 113 -3.34 2.19 2.67
N VAL A 114 -3.45 3.16 1.78
CA VAL A 114 -4.74 3.69 1.32
C VAL A 114 -5.15 2.88 0.10
N VAL A 115 -6.25 2.14 0.21
CA VAL A 115 -6.85 1.41 -0.91
C VAL A 115 -7.98 2.25 -1.51
N SER A 116 -7.77 2.75 -2.72
CA SER A 116 -8.80 3.40 -3.52
C SER A 116 -9.36 2.40 -4.51
N TYR A 117 -10.61 1.98 -4.30
CA TYR A 117 -11.32 0.97 -5.09
C TYR A 117 -12.73 1.50 -5.40
N PRO A 118 -13.35 1.15 -6.56
CA PRO A 118 -14.69 1.62 -6.91
C PRO A 118 -15.71 1.43 -5.78
N GLY A 119 -16.16 2.55 -5.22
CA GLY A 119 -17.26 2.57 -4.27
C GLY A 119 -18.60 2.26 -4.96
N PRO A 120 -19.65 1.90 -4.20
CA PRO A 120 -20.99 1.66 -4.75
C PRO A 120 -21.50 2.85 -5.57
N GLY A 121 -21.59 2.66 -6.89
CA GLY A 121 -22.11 3.67 -7.82
C GLY A 121 -21.09 4.73 -8.28
N TYR A 122 -19.81 4.62 -7.91
CA TYR A 122 -18.78 5.58 -8.33
C TYR A 122 -17.46 4.90 -8.74
N PRO A 123 -17.25 4.63 -10.04
CA PRO A 123 -16.10 3.86 -10.53
C PRO A 123 -14.81 4.68 -10.71
N TYR A 124 -14.80 5.96 -10.33
CA TYR A 124 -13.69 6.88 -10.62
C TYR A 124 -12.76 7.14 -9.44
N GLU A 125 -13.02 6.60 -8.24
CA GLU A 125 -12.14 6.80 -7.07
C GLU A 125 -10.66 6.47 -7.34
N PRO A 126 -10.31 5.34 -8.01
CA PRO A 126 -8.91 5.03 -8.32
C PRO A 126 -8.27 6.09 -9.24
N VAL A 127 -9.01 6.55 -10.24
CA VAL A 127 -8.56 7.57 -11.20
C VAL A 127 -8.31 8.90 -10.49
N GLU A 128 -9.23 9.33 -9.64
CA GLU A 128 -9.09 10.57 -8.87
C GLU A 128 -7.94 10.49 -7.86
N ARG A 129 -7.77 9.34 -7.19
CA ARG A 129 -6.65 9.12 -6.27
C ARG A 129 -5.31 9.27 -6.98
N LEU A 130 -5.16 8.60 -8.13
CA LEU A 130 -3.93 8.69 -8.92
C LEU A 130 -3.66 10.11 -9.42
N SER A 131 -4.66 10.80 -9.97
CA SER A 131 -4.51 12.20 -10.38
C SER A 131 -4.12 13.10 -9.22
N ARG A 132 -4.65 12.87 -8.01
CA ARG A 132 -4.28 13.65 -6.82
C ARG A 132 -2.82 13.43 -6.43
N LEU A 133 -2.35 12.18 -6.46
CA LEU A 133 -0.95 11.84 -6.17
C LEU A 133 0.01 12.51 -7.16
N ILE A 134 -0.29 12.41 -8.45
CA ILE A 134 0.51 13.03 -9.51
C ILE A 134 0.48 14.56 -9.40
N ALA A 135 -0.68 15.17 -9.15
CA ALA A 135 -0.78 16.63 -9.05
C ALA A 135 -0.07 17.22 -7.82
N SER A 136 0.16 16.41 -6.77
CA SER A 136 0.82 16.86 -5.55
C SER A 136 2.33 16.58 -5.50
N THR A 137 2.89 15.91 -6.52
CA THR A 137 4.27 15.41 -6.46
C THR A 137 5.25 16.26 -7.26
N SER A 138 6.51 16.29 -6.81
CA SER A 138 7.62 16.90 -7.55
C SER A 138 8.41 15.90 -8.40
N SER A 139 8.22 14.60 -8.13
CA SER A 139 8.91 13.51 -8.82
C SER A 139 7.99 12.31 -8.95
N LEU A 140 7.73 11.88 -10.19
CA LEU A 140 7.01 10.66 -10.53
C LEU A 140 7.98 9.68 -11.20
N ARG A 141 8.12 8.49 -10.61
CA ARG A 141 8.85 7.37 -11.22
C ARG A 141 8.03 6.11 -11.20
N GLY A 142 8.21 5.22 -12.17
CA GLY A 142 7.47 3.97 -12.15
C GLY A 142 7.46 3.21 -13.45
N PHE A 143 6.62 2.20 -13.49
CA PHE A 143 6.35 1.45 -14.69
C PHE A 143 4.91 0.99 -14.72
N ASP A 144 4.34 0.92 -15.92
CA ASP A 144 3.00 0.41 -16.12
C ASP A 144 2.86 -0.15 -17.54
N ASN A 145 2.05 -1.19 -17.66
CA ASN A 145 1.77 -1.86 -18.92
C ASN A 145 0.49 -1.33 -19.59
N ILE A 146 -0.27 -0.46 -18.91
CA ILE A 146 -1.63 -0.14 -19.33
C ILE A 146 -1.84 1.36 -19.43
N VAL A 147 -2.36 1.77 -20.59
CA VAL A 147 -2.57 3.17 -20.97
C VAL A 147 -3.54 3.82 -19.98
N TYR A 148 -3.04 4.80 -19.25
CA TYR A 148 -3.84 5.63 -18.37
C TYR A 148 -5.02 6.23 -19.13
N LYS A 149 -6.21 6.18 -18.55
CA LYS A 149 -7.34 7.02 -18.98
C LYS A 149 -6.83 8.46 -19.14
N SER A 150 -7.32 9.14 -20.17
CA SER A 150 -6.81 10.44 -20.64
C SER A 150 -6.56 11.47 -19.52
N SER A 151 -7.33 11.47 -18.44
CA SER A 151 -7.16 12.40 -17.33
C SER A 151 -5.88 12.21 -16.51
N ASN A 152 -5.48 10.96 -16.20
CA ASN A 152 -4.24 10.75 -15.43
C ASN A 152 -3.01 11.03 -16.30
N LEU A 153 -3.07 10.66 -17.59
CA LEU A 153 -2.01 10.94 -18.54
C LEU A 153 -1.84 12.44 -18.78
N GLU A 154 -2.95 13.18 -18.94
CA GLU A 154 -2.92 14.65 -19.03
C GLU A 154 -2.34 15.28 -17.77
N THR A 155 -2.72 14.77 -16.58
CA THR A 155 -2.17 15.25 -15.30
C THR A 155 -0.65 15.05 -15.24
N ALA A 156 -0.16 13.87 -15.62
CA ALA A 156 1.27 13.56 -15.62
C ALA A 156 2.05 14.38 -16.65
N CYS A 157 1.54 14.51 -17.87
CA CYS A 157 2.16 15.32 -18.92
C CYS A 157 2.21 16.80 -18.52
N GLY A 158 1.10 17.34 -18.01
CA GLY A 158 1.03 18.72 -17.52
C GLY A 158 2.05 18.98 -16.41
N ALA A 159 2.11 18.10 -15.40
CA ALA A 159 3.07 18.22 -14.31
C ALA A 159 4.52 18.14 -14.80
N ALA A 160 4.83 17.24 -15.74
CA ALA A 160 6.16 17.13 -16.33
C ALA A 160 6.58 18.41 -17.06
N LEU A 161 5.66 19.02 -17.83
CA LEU A 161 5.91 20.28 -18.54
C LEU A 161 6.04 21.48 -17.59
N GLU A 162 5.44 21.40 -16.40
CA GLU A 162 5.59 22.38 -15.32
C GLU A 162 6.86 22.15 -14.48
N GLY A 163 7.65 21.11 -14.77
CA GLY A 163 8.97 20.86 -14.18
C GLY A 163 9.04 19.68 -13.21
N MET A 164 8.00 18.87 -13.07
CA MET A 164 8.05 17.61 -12.30
C MET A 164 9.10 16.67 -12.92
N THR A 165 9.95 16.06 -12.09
CA THR A 165 10.85 15.00 -12.58
C THR A 165 10.02 13.77 -12.95
N PHE A 166 10.07 13.34 -14.21
CA PHE A 166 9.27 12.23 -14.72
C PHE A 166 10.19 11.14 -15.27
N GLU A 167 10.10 9.93 -14.72
CA GLU A 167 10.84 8.78 -15.24
C GLU A 167 9.98 7.53 -15.29
N TYR A 168 9.61 7.08 -16.48
CA TYR A 168 8.61 6.04 -16.63
C TYR A 168 8.99 4.97 -17.63
N VAL A 169 8.80 3.71 -17.25
CA VAL A 169 9.01 2.55 -18.13
C VAL A 169 7.65 2.03 -18.61
N PHE A 170 7.49 1.94 -19.92
CA PHE A 170 6.30 1.36 -20.55
C PHE A 170 6.66 0.05 -21.26
N THR A 171 5.67 -0.81 -21.49
CA THR A 171 5.80 -1.81 -22.55
C THR A 171 5.65 -1.15 -23.93
N PRO A 172 6.12 -1.79 -25.01
CA PRO A 172 5.92 -1.26 -26.36
C PRO A 172 4.46 -0.94 -26.68
N GLU A 173 3.53 -1.83 -26.30
CA GLU A 173 2.08 -1.65 -26.52
C GLU A 173 1.52 -0.46 -25.71
N ALA A 174 1.91 -0.33 -24.44
CA ALA A 174 1.50 0.79 -23.60
C ALA A 174 2.01 2.12 -24.16
N LEU A 175 3.26 2.15 -24.62
CA LEU A 175 3.86 3.34 -25.21
C LEU A 175 3.16 3.75 -26.51
N GLU A 176 2.83 2.78 -27.38
CA GLU A 176 2.05 3.04 -28.59
C GLU A 176 0.68 3.64 -28.27
N GLY A 177 -0.01 3.14 -27.25
CA GLY A 177 -1.29 3.69 -26.82
C GLY A 177 -1.19 5.08 -26.19
N VAL A 178 -0.15 5.34 -25.38
CA VAL A 178 0.16 6.67 -24.83
C VAL A 178 0.45 7.67 -25.96
N PHE A 179 1.22 7.26 -26.97
CA PHE A 179 1.51 8.09 -28.14
C PHE A 179 0.25 8.35 -28.98
N ALA A 180 -0.57 7.33 -29.23
CA ALA A 180 -1.81 7.46 -30.01
C ALA A 180 -2.86 8.35 -29.34
N TRP A 181 -2.82 8.49 -28.00
CA TRP A 181 -3.70 9.38 -27.26
C TRP A 181 -3.47 10.85 -27.62
N ASN A 182 -2.21 11.31 -27.61
CA ASN A 182 -1.86 12.68 -27.97
C ASN A 182 -0.38 12.78 -28.40
N PRO A 183 -0.09 12.58 -29.70
CA PRO A 183 1.28 12.59 -30.21
C PRO A 183 2.06 13.86 -29.86
N ASP A 184 1.44 15.03 -30.06
CA ASP A 184 2.06 16.34 -29.81
C ASP A 184 2.47 16.48 -28.34
N ARG A 185 1.58 16.07 -27.42
CA ARG A 185 1.84 16.13 -25.98
C ARG A 185 2.99 15.23 -25.56
N ILE A 186 3.09 14.04 -26.14
CA ILE A 186 4.18 13.10 -25.83
C ILE A 186 5.51 13.60 -26.41
N VAL A 187 5.50 14.23 -27.59
CA VAL A 187 6.69 14.89 -28.15
C VAL A 187 7.14 16.05 -27.25
N GLU A 188 6.22 16.88 -26.77
CA GLU A 188 6.55 17.96 -25.82
C GLU A 188 7.21 17.42 -24.54
N VAL A 189 6.62 16.38 -23.93
CA VAL A 189 7.15 15.79 -22.70
C VAL A 189 8.51 15.13 -22.95
N THR A 190 8.68 14.36 -24.02
CA THR A 190 9.96 13.67 -24.31
C THR A 190 11.09 14.63 -24.68
N ALA A 191 10.79 15.87 -25.07
CA ALA A 191 11.77 16.92 -25.30
C ALA A 191 12.26 17.60 -24.00
N CYS A 192 11.60 17.39 -22.87
CA CYS A 192 11.99 17.97 -21.59
C CYS A 192 13.18 17.24 -20.96
N GLU A 193 14.19 17.97 -20.47
CA GLU A 193 15.35 17.38 -19.78
C GLU A 193 14.98 16.68 -18.45
N ASN A 194 13.86 17.06 -17.84
CA ASN A 194 13.32 16.46 -16.61
C ASN A 194 12.41 15.26 -16.88
N ALA A 195 12.26 14.80 -18.13
CA ALA A 195 11.45 13.65 -18.51
C ALA A 195 12.32 12.55 -19.15
N THR A 196 12.13 11.32 -18.71
CA THR A 196 12.81 10.14 -19.26
C THR A 196 11.77 9.04 -19.48
N VAL A 197 11.57 8.67 -20.74
CA VAL A 197 10.66 7.59 -21.14
C VAL A 197 11.49 6.41 -21.58
N LEU A 198 11.22 5.25 -20.98
CA LEU A 198 11.94 4.00 -21.18
C LEU A 198 10.96 2.92 -21.67
N VAL A 199 11.49 1.92 -22.36
CA VAL A 199 10.72 0.75 -22.83
C VAL A 199 11.32 -0.53 -22.29
N HIS A 200 10.45 -1.42 -21.84
CA HIS A 200 10.81 -2.77 -21.42
C HIS A 200 9.75 -3.77 -21.94
N ASP A 201 10.18 -4.84 -22.61
CA ASP A 201 9.25 -5.78 -23.26
C ASP A 201 8.35 -6.53 -22.27
N HIS A 202 8.85 -6.77 -21.05
CA HIS A 202 8.17 -7.58 -20.04
C HIS A 202 8.24 -6.94 -18.65
N LEU A 203 7.19 -6.26 -18.22
CA LEU A 203 7.11 -5.71 -16.86
C LEU A 203 6.66 -6.81 -15.87
N PRO A 204 7.22 -6.85 -14.65
CA PRO A 204 6.81 -7.81 -13.63
C PRO A 204 5.35 -7.56 -13.21
N ASP A 205 4.55 -8.63 -13.11
CA ASP A 205 3.10 -8.57 -12.84
C ASP A 205 2.35 -7.61 -13.81
N GLY A 206 2.88 -7.35 -15.01
CA GLY A 206 2.34 -6.34 -15.93
C GLY A 206 0.93 -6.64 -16.49
N ASP A 207 0.43 -7.86 -16.34
CA ASP A 207 -0.96 -8.24 -16.63
C ASP A 207 -1.94 -7.86 -15.50
N ARG A 208 -1.43 -7.45 -14.34
CA ARG A 208 -2.20 -7.18 -13.11
C ARG A 208 -2.00 -5.79 -12.57
N CYS A 209 -0.77 -5.28 -12.59
CA CYS A 209 -0.46 -4.01 -11.96
C CYS A 209 0.76 -3.29 -12.53
N GLY A 210 0.80 -1.98 -12.26
CA GLY A 210 1.97 -1.12 -12.39
C GLY A 210 2.46 -0.63 -11.02
N LEU A 211 3.69 -0.14 -11.00
CA LEU A 211 4.34 0.43 -9.82
C LEU A 211 4.58 1.92 -10.02
N GLY A 212 4.15 2.75 -9.07
CA GLY A 212 4.40 4.19 -9.05
C GLY A 212 5.13 4.60 -7.77
N ILE A 213 6.00 5.59 -7.89
CA ILE A 213 6.75 6.23 -6.80
C ILE A 213 6.52 7.73 -6.96
N VAL A 214 5.90 8.35 -5.97
CA VAL A 214 5.59 9.78 -5.93
C VAL A 214 6.17 10.40 -4.68
N ASP A 215 7.27 11.12 -4.82
CA ASP A 215 8.10 11.64 -3.72
C ASP A 215 8.40 10.61 -2.60
N ASP A 216 7.61 10.62 -1.53
CA ASP A 216 7.72 9.79 -0.33
C ASP A 216 6.74 8.60 -0.29
N ARG A 217 5.90 8.42 -1.32
CA ARG A 217 4.93 7.32 -1.39
C ARG A 217 5.25 6.31 -2.48
N ALA A 218 4.92 5.05 -2.19
CA ALA A 218 4.87 3.97 -3.17
C ALA A 218 3.41 3.60 -3.46
N GLY A 219 3.10 3.33 -4.72
CA GLY A 219 1.76 3.00 -5.19
C GLY A 219 1.74 1.82 -6.14
N ILE A 220 0.69 1.00 -6.05
CA ILE A 220 0.36 -0.06 -7.00
C ILE A 220 -0.88 0.36 -7.77
N CYS A 221 -0.75 0.47 -9.09
CA CYS A 221 -1.87 0.70 -10.00
C CYS A 221 -2.40 -0.66 -10.44
N CYS A 222 -3.56 -1.07 -9.94
CA CYS A 222 -4.16 -2.37 -10.23
C CYS A 222 -5.05 -2.27 -11.46
N HIS A 223 -4.94 -3.23 -12.36
CA HIS A 223 -5.64 -3.23 -13.64
C HIS A 223 -6.46 -4.50 -13.89
N ASP A 224 -7.58 -4.34 -14.56
CA ASP A 224 -8.35 -5.46 -15.07
C ASP A 224 -7.65 -6.08 -16.30
N ALA A 225 -7.25 -7.35 -16.20
CA ALA A 225 -6.50 -8.05 -17.25
C ALA A 225 -7.25 -8.17 -18.60
N GLY A 226 -8.58 -8.09 -18.59
CA GLY A 226 -9.39 -8.21 -19.81
C GLY A 226 -9.60 -6.88 -20.54
N THR A 227 -9.69 -5.77 -19.79
CA THR A 227 -10.06 -4.45 -20.32
C THR A 227 -8.94 -3.42 -20.25
N GLY A 228 -7.91 -3.66 -19.44
CA GLY A 228 -6.89 -2.66 -19.12
C GLY A 228 -7.44 -1.47 -18.32
N ALA A 229 -8.56 -1.64 -17.62
CA ALA A 229 -9.07 -0.55 -16.79
C ALA A 229 -8.30 -0.49 -15.46
N LEU A 230 -7.89 0.72 -15.04
CA LEU A 230 -7.45 0.97 -13.67
C LEU A 230 -8.62 0.70 -12.71
N VAL A 231 -8.52 -0.38 -11.94
CA VAL A 231 -9.56 -0.87 -11.01
C VAL A 231 -9.24 -0.57 -9.56
N ALA A 232 -7.98 -0.37 -9.19
CA ALA A 232 -7.61 0.05 -7.84
C ALA A 232 -6.31 0.84 -7.86
N VAL A 233 -6.14 1.70 -6.86
CA VAL A 233 -4.86 2.32 -6.53
C VAL A 233 -4.60 2.04 -5.06
N ILE A 234 -3.49 1.40 -4.76
CA ILE A 234 -3.06 1.07 -3.40
C ILE A 234 -1.80 1.86 -3.13
N ASP A 235 -1.79 2.76 -2.16
CA ASP A 235 -0.61 3.60 -1.94
C ASP A 235 -0.32 3.89 -0.46
N THR A 236 0.96 3.88 -0.10
CA THR A 236 1.46 4.04 1.28
C THR A 236 2.68 4.96 1.32
N ASP A 237 2.87 5.63 2.46
CA ASP A 237 4.08 6.40 2.81
C ASP A 237 5.04 5.60 3.71
N ALA A 238 4.81 4.29 3.90
CA ALA A 238 5.70 3.42 4.63
C ALA A 238 7.11 3.42 3.97
N PRO A 239 8.18 3.81 4.71
CA PRO A 239 9.54 3.87 4.16
C PRO A 239 10.01 2.53 3.57
N GLU A 240 9.66 1.41 4.20
CA GLU A 240 10.02 0.07 3.75
C GLU A 240 9.39 -0.27 2.40
N ALA A 241 8.14 0.14 2.17
CA ALA A 241 7.46 -0.02 0.89
C ALA A 241 8.12 0.84 -0.19
N ARG A 242 8.52 2.05 0.17
CA ARG A 242 9.24 2.96 -0.74
C ARG A 242 10.59 2.41 -1.16
N ASP A 243 11.39 1.91 -0.21
CA ASP A 243 12.69 1.31 -0.49
C ASP A 243 12.55 0.06 -1.36
N TRP A 244 11.52 -0.76 -1.11
CA TRP A 244 11.15 -1.87 -1.97
C TRP A 244 10.80 -1.40 -3.40
N ALA A 245 9.92 -0.42 -3.53
CA ALA A 245 9.47 0.08 -4.83
C ALA A 245 10.65 0.63 -5.65
N ILE A 246 11.53 1.42 -5.03
CA ILE A 246 12.76 1.92 -5.66
C ILE A 246 13.63 0.75 -6.12
N SER A 247 13.84 -0.25 -5.26
CA SER A 247 14.63 -1.43 -5.60
C SER A 247 14.08 -2.20 -6.80
N VAL A 248 12.75 -2.35 -6.90
CA VAL A 248 12.09 -2.98 -8.06
C VAL A 248 12.24 -2.10 -9.31
N PHE A 249 11.94 -0.81 -9.20
CA PHE A 249 12.04 0.14 -10.31
C PHE A 249 13.46 0.20 -10.89
N GLU A 250 14.49 0.31 -10.07
CA GLU A 250 15.88 0.37 -10.53
C GLU A 250 16.32 -0.90 -11.29
N ARG A 251 15.79 -2.08 -10.92
CA ARG A 251 16.04 -3.32 -11.69
C ARG A 251 15.41 -3.24 -13.07
N VAL A 252 14.13 -2.89 -13.15
CA VAL A 252 13.41 -2.74 -14.42
C VAL A 252 14.08 -1.67 -15.29
N ARG A 253 14.43 -0.52 -14.69
CA ARG A 253 15.11 0.59 -15.34
C ARG A 253 16.46 0.20 -15.93
N ALA A 254 17.23 -0.65 -15.26
CA ALA A 254 18.54 -1.11 -15.74
C ALA A 254 18.45 -2.02 -16.98
N GLU A 255 17.32 -2.71 -17.16
CA GLU A 255 17.04 -3.58 -18.30
C GLU A 255 16.27 -2.86 -19.42
N ALA A 256 15.71 -1.68 -19.12
CA ALA A 256 14.91 -0.89 -20.05
C ALA A 256 15.78 -0.08 -21.03
N THR A 257 15.23 0.20 -22.21
CA THR A 257 15.88 0.99 -23.26
C THR A 257 15.25 2.38 -23.34
N PRO A 258 16.03 3.48 -23.34
CA PRO A 258 15.49 4.81 -23.56
C PRO A 258 14.82 4.94 -24.92
N VAL A 259 13.70 5.65 -24.97
CA VAL A 259 13.05 5.94 -26.24
C VAL A 259 13.78 7.10 -26.91
N ASP A 260 14.07 6.95 -28.21
CA ASP A 260 14.54 8.05 -29.04
C ASP A 260 13.37 9.01 -29.33
N PRO A 261 13.41 10.27 -28.87
CA PRO A 261 12.34 11.24 -29.12
C PRO A 261 12.07 11.44 -30.62
N THR A 262 13.08 11.28 -31.47
CA THR A 262 12.96 11.46 -32.92
C THR A 262 12.19 10.32 -33.60
N ALA A 263 12.06 9.16 -32.95
CA ALA A 263 11.26 8.05 -33.46
C ALA A 263 9.76 8.41 -33.53
N PHE A 264 9.31 9.35 -32.71
CA PHE A 264 7.92 9.83 -32.66
C PHE A 264 7.61 10.93 -33.66
N GLU A 265 8.57 11.81 -33.96
CA GLU A 265 8.41 12.90 -34.93
C GLU A 265 8.13 12.37 -36.35
N SER A 266 8.70 11.21 -36.71
CA SER A 266 8.48 10.56 -38.01
C SER A 266 7.09 9.91 -38.17
N ARG A 267 6.31 9.80 -37.08
CA ARG A 267 5.01 9.11 -37.02
C ARG A 267 3.82 10.05 -36.79
N ALA A 268 4.05 11.35 -36.57
CA ALA A 268 2.98 12.33 -36.49
C ALA A 268 2.41 12.60 -37.90
N PRO A 269 1.08 12.48 -38.11
CA PRO A 269 0.47 12.89 -39.38
C PRO A 269 0.63 14.40 -39.55
N SER A 270 1.13 14.80 -40.72
CA SER A 270 1.31 16.20 -41.13
C SER A 270 0.01 17.01 -41.17
#